data_AF-A0A8H3HR09-F1
#
_entry.id   AF-A0A8H3HR09-F1
#
_cell.length_a   1.000
_cell.length_b   1.000
_cell.length_c   1.000
_cell.angle_alpha   90.00
_cell.angle_beta   90.00
_cell.angle_gamma   90.00
#
_symmetry.space_group_name_H-M   'P 1'
#
loop_
_entity.id
_entity.type
_entity.pdbx_description
1 polymer ?
#
loop_
_entity_poly.entity_id
_entity_poly.type
_entity_poly.pdbx_seq_one_letter_code
_entity_poly.pdbx_strand_id
1 'polypeptide(L)'
;MLTALLDEIQDPEQLRFMAQPDLVSGCVSLIASVKPSALQYEYGYVCFRILVISLNACVMKHAGCLEETIGHMNSASPAERPSTFWGASSWLVYQKSRGNEQIIPDQLFSEDMLDQLLKLLYHDEKLLLTVSKRTSSLGLSGLMSVLFAHLVATEERYRFKDDHFREIIRPYIRIFWRYLIVTPEVEAEEIAMFDLHSRVSLYARLYDERPVDVEDSINLVQALNDRLESPRPVSPIAVAAMLRFVAPQVVPGCEHLIPTTVKLCIEILDSC
;
A
#
# COMPACT_ATOMS: atom_id res chain seq x y z
N MET A 1 1.51 -11.01 -19.90
CA MET A 1 2.59 -11.64 -19.11
C MET A 1 2.44 -11.31 -17.62
N LEU A 2 2.22 -10.05 -17.24
CA LEU A 2 1.77 -9.66 -15.88
C LEU A 2 0.45 -10.29 -15.42
N THR A 3 -0.45 -10.60 -16.34
CA THR A 3 -1.68 -11.38 -16.09
C THR A 3 -1.38 -12.77 -15.53
N ALA A 4 -0.24 -13.37 -15.88
CA ALA A 4 0.14 -14.72 -15.47
C ALA A 4 0.65 -14.82 -14.02
N LEU A 5 1.05 -13.70 -13.40
CA LEU A 5 1.39 -13.66 -11.97
C LEU A 5 0.17 -13.49 -11.07
N LEU A 6 -0.86 -12.79 -11.55
CA LEU A 6 -2.17 -12.81 -10.90
C LEU A 6 -2.83 -14.19 -11.02
N ASP A 7 -2.46 -14.97 -12.06
CA ASP A 7 -2.80 -16.38 -12.15
C ASP A 7 -2.09 -17.25 -11.08
N GLU A 8 -1.06 -16.77 -10.38
CA GLU A 8 -0.42 -17.54 -9.29
C GLU A 8 -1.35 -17.71 -8.06
N ILE A 9 -2.35 -16.84 -7.90
CA ILE A 9 -3.41 -17.00 -6.89
C ILE A 9 -4.54 -17.93 -7.40
N GLN A 10 -4.52 -18.35 -8.67
CA GLN A 10 -5.51 -19.30 -9.18
C GLN A 10 -5.36 -20.69 -8.58
N ASP A 11 -4.19 -21.08 -8.08
CA ASP A 11 -4.04 -22.31 -7.31
C ASP A 11 -3.81 -21.94 -5.84
N PRO A 12 -4.87 -21.87 -5.01
CA PRO A 12 -4.77 -21.45 -3.61
C PRO A 12 -3.77 -22.30 -2.81
N GLU A 13 -3.55 -23.54 -3.21
CA GLU A 13 -2.62 -24.46 -2.55
C GLU A 13 -1.17 -23.94 -2.60
N GLN A 14 -0.83 -23.13 -3.61
CA GLN A 14 0.50 -22.52 -3.75
C GLN A 14 0.83 -21.56 -2.62
N LEU A 15 -0.17 -20.97 -1.97
CA LEU A 15 0.02 -20.06 -0.85
C LEU A 15 0.75 -20.72 0.33
N ARG A 16 0.68 -22.06 0.47
CA ARG A 16 1.45 -22.79 1.49
C ARG A 16 2.95 -22.72 1.25
N PHE A 17 3.36 -22.74 -0.02
CA PHE A 17 4.76 -22.59 -0.43
C PHE A 17 5.19 -21.11 -0.37
N MET A 18 4.27 -20.18 -0.68
CA MET A 18 4.55 -18.75 -0.59
C MET A 18 4.66 -18.26 0.86
N ALA A 19 4.06 -18.95 1.83
CA ALA A 19 4.15 -18.64 3.26
C ALA A 19 5.51 -19.07 3.87
N GLN A 20 6.61 -18.67 3.24
CA GLN A 20 8.00 -18.90 3.66
C GLN A 20 8.74 -17.56 3.89
N PRO A 21 9.27 -17.31 5.10
CA PRO A 21 10.03 -16.08 5.39
C PRO A 21 11.24 -15.85 4.49
N ASP A 22 11.94 -16.91 4.10
CA ASP A 22 13.10 -16.82 3.20
C ASP A 22 12.73 -16.27 1.81
N LEU A 23 11.49 -16.52 1.35
CA LEU A 23 10.99 -15.99 0.09
C LEU A 23 10.80 -14.47 0.16
N VAL A 24 10.32 -13.95 1.30
CA VAL A 24 10.21 -12.51 1.56
C VAL A 24 11.59 -11.85 1.48
N SER A 25 12.56 -12.40 2.22
CA SER A 25 13.96 -11.93 2.21
C SER A 25 14.61 -11.97 0.83
N GLY A 26 14.43 -13.09 0.12
CA GLY A 26 14.92 -13.29 -1.23
C GLY A 26 14.33 -12.26 -2.20
N CYS A 27 13.02 -11.99 -2.12
CA CYS A 27 12.38 -11.00 -2.97
C CYS A 27 12.91 -9.58 -2.70
N VAL A 28 13.11 -9.17 -1.45
CA VAL A 28 13.70 -7.84 -1.15
C VAL A 28 15.10 -7.72 -1.76
N SER A 29 15.92 -8.77 -1.62
CA SER A 29 17.28 -8.81 -2.20
C SER A 29 17.25 -8.71 -3.74
N LEU A 30 16.31 -9.42 -4.38
CA LEU A 30 16.15 -9.40 -5.83
C LEU A 30 15.68 -8.02 -6.32
N ILE A 31 14.67 -7.42 -5.67
CA ILE A 31 14.21 -6.06 -5.98
C ILE A 31 15.39 -5.07 -5.85
N ALA A 32 16.20 -5.18 -4.80
CA ALA A 32 17.36 -4.31 -4.57
C ALA A 32 18.43 -4.41 -5.68
N SER A 33 18.55 -5.58 -6.32
CA SER A 33 19.51 -5.84 -7.40
C SER A 33 19.10 -5.23 -8.75
N VAL A 34 17.82 -4.89 -8.93
CA VAL A 34 17.31 -4.28 -10.17
C VAL A 34 17.66 -2.80 -10.19
N LYS A 35 18.35 -2.36 -11.25
CA LYS A 35 18.79 -0.97 -11.44
C LYS A 35 18.39 -0.44 -12.83
N PRO A 36 18.15 0.87 -12.99
CA PRO A 36 18.18 1.92 -11.96
C PRO A 36 16.92 2.04 -11.10
N SER A 37 15.83 1.38 -11.47
CA SER A 37 14.53 1.42 -10.79
C SER A 37 13.96 0.01 -10.75
N ALA A 38 13.45 -0.43 -9.60
CA ALA A 38 13.00 -1.79 -9.42
C ALA A 38 11.62 -2.02 -10.05
N LEU A 39 10.71 -1.05 -9.92
CA LEU A 39 9.36 -1.14 -10.49
C LEU A 39 9.30 -0.79 -11.99
N GLN A 40 10.37 -0.24 -12.57
CA GLN A 40 10.43 0.05 -14.00
C GLN A 40 10.58 -1.21 -14.86
N TYR A 41 11.28 -2.23 -14.36
CA TYR A 41 11.48 -3.48 -15.08
C TYR A 41 10.49 -4.54 -14.62
N GLU A 42 10.01 -5.34 -15.56
CA GLU A 42 9.07 -6.43 -15.29
C GLU A 42 9.59 -7.34 -14.18
N TYR A 43 10.87 -7.71 -14.22
CA TYR A 43 11.48 -8.60 -13.21
C TYR A 43 11.37 -8.05 -11.79
N GLY A 44 11.70 -6.77 -11.56
CA GLY A 44 11.62 -6.19 -10.23
C GLY A 44 10.17 -6.02 -9.76
N TYR A 45 9.25 -5.70 -10.66
CA TYR A 45 7.82 -5.71 -10.35
C TYR A 45 7.31 -7.11 -9.98
N VAL A 46 7.72 -8.16 -10.71
CA VAL A 46 7.38 -9.56 -10.39
C VAL A 46 7.87 -9.92 -8.99
N CYS A 47 9.12 -9.62 -8.65
CA CYS A 47 9.65 -9.86 -7.31
C CYS A 47 8.88 -9.09 -6.25
N PHE A 48 8.46 -7.85 -6.52
CA PHE A 48 7.60 -7.07 -5.62
C PHE A 48 6.22 -7.72 -5.43
N ARG A 49 5.62 -8.29 -6.48
CA ARG A 49 4.35 -9.00 -6.35
C ARG A 49 4.48 -10.27 -5.51
N ILE A 50 5.49 -11.08 -5.77
CA ILE A 50 5.76 -12.30 -5.00
C ILE A 50 6.04 -11.94 -3.53
N LEU A 51 6.80 -10.87 -3.27
CA LEU A 51 7.04 -10.34 -1.93
C LEU A 51 5.72 -10.08 -1.20
N VAL A 52 4.80 -9.34 -1.81
CA VAL A 52 3.53 -8.95 -1.18
C VAL A 52 2.64 -10.16 -0.94
N ILE A 53 2.54 -11.10 -1.90
CA ILE A 53 1.75 -12.33 -1.71
C ILE A 53 2.34 -13.16 -0.57
N SER A 54 3.66 -13.38 -0.59
CA SER A 54 4.38 -14.17 0.41
C SER A 54 4.26 -13.56 1.81
N LEU A 55 4.39 -12.24 1.91
CA LEU A 55 4.17 -11.50 3.16
C LEU A 55 2.77 -11.75 3.73
N ASN A 56 1.73 -11.53 2.94
CA ASN A 56 0.35 -11.73 3.38
C ASN A 56 0.10 -13.21 3.77
N ALA A 57 0.64 -14.16 3.00
CA ALA A 57 0.55 -15.59 3.31
C ALA A 57 1.28 -15.96 4.61
N CYS A 58 2.49 -15.42 4.85
CA CYS A 58 3.22 -15.59 6.11
C CYS A 58 2.45 -15.04 7.31
N VAL A 59 1.88 -13.84 7.18
CA VAL A 59 1.06 -13.20 8.23
C VAL A 59 -0.17 -14.05 8.55
N MET A 60 -0.89 -14.53 7.53
CA MET A 60 -2.05 -15.41 7.73
C MET A 60 -1.68 -16.78 8.31
N LYS A 61 -0.54 -17.35 7.91
CA LYS A 61 -0.03 -18.60 8.48
C LYS A 61 0.28 -18.45 9.96
N HIS A 62 0.91 -17.35 10.34
CA HIS A 62 1.22 -17.05 11.73
C HIS A 62 -0.04 -16.81 12.56
N ALA A 63 -1.05 -16.16 11.99
CA ALA A 63 -2.35 -15.97 12.62
C ALA A 63 -3.23 -17.24 12.66
N GLY A 64 -2.82 -18.33 11.99
CA GLY A 64 -3.56 -19.58 11.95
C GLY A 64 -4.77 -19.60 10.99
N CYS A 65 -4.93 -18.59 10.13
CA CYS A 65 -6.08 -18.47 9.22
C CYS A 65 -5.76 -18.75 7.74
N LEU A 66 -4.51 -19.13 7.41
CA LEU A 66 -4.13 -19.41 6.02
C LEU A 66 -4.94 -20.57 5.42
N GLU A 67 -5.09 -21.68 6.14
CA GLU A 67 -5.82 -22.86 5.64
C GLU A 67 -7.31 -22.58 5.43
N GLU A 68 -7.92 -21.79 6.32
CA GLU A 68 -9.29 -21.33 6.17
C GLU A 68 -9.45 -20.45 4.92
N THR A 69 -8.51 -19.52 4.71
CA THR A 69 -8.49 -18.66 3.53
C THR A 69 -8.37 -19.46 2.23
N ILE A 70 -7.47 -20.46 2.21
CA ILE A 70 -7.32 -21.40 1.08
C ILE A 70 -8.64 -22.15 0.84
N GLY A 71 -9.31 -22.63 1.89
CA GLY A 71 -10.61 -23.29 1.80
C GLY A 71 -11.69 -22.39 1.18
N HIS A 72 -11.75 -21.12 1.60
CA HIS A 72 -12.66 -20.13 1.02
C HIS A 72 -12.34 -19.83 -0.45
N MET A 73 -11.07 -19.70 -0.81
CA MET A 73 -10.64 -19.49 -2.19
C MET A 73 -10.96 -20.70 -3.09
N ASN A 74 -10.81 -21.92 -2.58
CA ASN A 74 -11.18 -23.14 -3.31
C ASN A 74 -12.69 -23.22 -3.57
N SER A 75 -13.50 -22.62 -2.70
CA SER A 75 -14.96 -22.54 -2.83
C SER A 75 -15.42 -21.38 -3.72
N ALA A 76 -14.56 -20.39 -3.97
CA ALA A 76 -14.84 -19.23 -4.82
C ALA A 76 -14.53 -19.50 -6.29
N SER A 77 -15.11 -18.70 -7.19
CA SER A 77 -14.74 -18.76 -8.61
C SER A 77 -13.30 -18.28 -8.82
N PRO A 78 -12.59 -18.75 -9.87
CA PRO A 78 -11.20 -18.33 -10.12
C PRO A 78 -10.99 -16.81 -10.18
N ALA A 79 -11.98 -16.06 -10.68
CA ALA A 79 -11.93 -14.61 -10.75
C ALA A 79 -12.02 -13.92 -9.38
N GLU A 80 -12.66 -14.56 -8.40
CA GLU A 80 -12.87 -14.01 -7.05
C GLU A 80 -11.73 -14.35 -6.08
N ARG A 81 -10.97 -15.41 -6.34
CA ARG A 81 -9.86 -15.88 -5.48
C ARG A 81 -8.90 -14.79 -5.02
N PRO A 82 -8.39 -13.89 -5.91
CA PRO A 82 -7.53 -12.79 -5.47
C PRO A 82 -8.24 -11.87 -4.47
N SER A 83 -9.50 -11.52 -4.72
CA SER A 83 -10.27 -10.66 -3.82
C SER A 83 -10.53 -11.32 -2.46
N THR A 84 -10.75 -12.64 -2.44
CA THR A 84 -10.86 -13.42 -1.19
C THR A 84 -9.56 -13.38 -0.39
N PHE A 85 -8.42 -13.60 -1.06
CA PHE A 85 -7.10 -13.56 -0.43
C PHE A 85 -6.78 -12.18 0.17
N TRP A 86 -6.92 -11.11 -0.63
CA TRP A 86 -6.69 -9.73 -0.18
C TRP A 86 -7.68 -9.29 0.89
N GLY A 87 -8.94 -9.71 0.77
CA GLY A 87 -9.97 -9.42 1.76
C GLY A 87 -9.64 -10.05 3.12
N ALA A 88 -9.23 -11.33 3.13
CA ALA A 88 -8.84 -12.03 4.35
C ALA A 88 -7.60 -11.41 5.01
N SER A 89 -6.57 -11.09 4.22
CA SER A 89 -5.35 -10.50 4.76
C SER A 89 -5.58 -9.09 5.32
N SER A 90 -6.37 -8.26 4.62
CA SER A 90 -6.74 -6.92 5.10
C SER A 90 -7.61 -6.93 6.35
N TRP A 91 -8.58 -7.86 6.44
CA TRP A 91 -9.36 -8.06 7.65
C TRP A 91 -8.49 -8.44 8.85
N LEU A 92 -7.53 -9.34 8.63
CA LEU A 92 -6.59 -9.74 9.67
C LEU A 92 -5.76 -8.55 10.17
N VAL A 93 -5.23 -7.74 9.25
CA VAL A 93 -4.48 -6.52 9.57
C VAL A 93 -5.33 -5.57 10.43
N TYR A 94 -6.57 -5.31 10.01
CA TYR A 94 -7.48 -4.42 10.73
C TYR A 94 -7.87 -4.95 12.12
N GLN A 95 -8.12 -6.25 12.27
CA GLN A 95 -8.46 -6.82 13.59
C GLN A 95 -7.29 -6.73 14.57
N LYS A 96 -6.10 -7.11 14.10
CA LYS A 96 -4.89 -7.14 14.93
C LYS A 96 -4.39 -5.73 15.29
N SER A 97 -4.57 -4.75 14.40
CA SER A 97 -4.24 -3.35 14.70
C SER A 97 -5.04 -2.82 15.90
N ARG A 98 -6.30 -3.24 16.06
CA ARG A 98 -7.15 -2.87 17.21
C ARG A 98 -6.89 -3.69 18.46
N GLY A 99 -6.43 -4.93 18.31
CA GLY A 99 -6.07 -5.81 19.42
C GLY A 99 -4.75 -5.47 20.11
N ASN A 100 -3.94 -4.54 19.55
CA ASN A 100 -2.52 -4.35 19.91
C ASN A 100 -1.71 -5.66 19.85
N GLU A 101 -2.15 -6.59 19.01
CA GLU A 101 -1.48 -7.87 18.83
C GLU A 101 -0.44 -7.77 17.72
N GLN A 102 0.64 -8.52 17.87
CA GLN A 102 1.68 -8.56 16.87
C GLN A 102 1.15 -9.23 15.59
N ILE A 103 1.12 -8.45 14.50
CA ILE A 103 0.65 -8.91 13.17
C ILE A 103 1.71 -9.77 12.49
N ILE A 104 2.99 -9.47 12.76
CA ILE A 104 4.12 -9.88 11.93
C ILE A 104 4.97 -10.86 12.72
N PRO A 105 5.31 -12.02 12.14
CA PRO A 105 6.26 -12.94 12.77
C PRO A 105 7.59 -12.23 13.06
N ASP A 106 8.14 -12.40 14.26
CA ASP A 106 9.40 -11.77 14.73
C ASP A 106 10.61 -11.94 13.78
N GLN A 107 10.57 -12.96 12.91
CA GLN A 107 11.66 -13.32 12.01
C GLN A 107 11.36 -13.03 10.54
N LEU A 108 10.21 -12.42 10.22
CA LEU A 108 9.82 -12.21 8.82
C LEU A 108 10.66 -11.14 8.14
N PHE A 109 11.07 -10.12 8.89
CA PHE A 109 11.93 -9.05 8.42
C PHE A 109 13.00 -8.73 9.44
N SER A 110 14.23 -8.51 8.96
CA SER A 110 15.21 -7.74 9.72
C SER A 110 14.96 -6.25 9.51
N GLU A 111 15.44 -5.44 10.44
CA GLU A 111 15.34 -3.99 10.36
C GLU A 111 16.01 -3.41 9.11
N ASP A 112 17.23 -3.85 8.79
CA ASP A 112 17.96 -3.42 7.59
C ASP A 112 17.18 -3.72 6.30
N MET A 113 16.42 -4.82 6.30
CA MET A 113 15.58 -5.22 5.18
C MET A 113 14.38 -4.29 5.03
N LEU A 114 13.76 -3.85 6.13
CA LEU A 114 12.67 -2.89 6.11
C LEU A 114 13.15 -1.51 5.66
N ASP A 115 14.32 -1.08 6.13
CA ASP A 115 14.97 0.15 5.66
C ASP A 115 15.26 0.11 4.15
N GLN A 116 15.80 -1.01 3.68
CA GLN A 116 16.09 -1.20 2.26
C GLN A 116 14.81 -1.19 1.43
N LEU A 117 13.79 -1.95 1.84
CA LEU A 117 12.51 -2.02 1.15
C LEU A 117 11.83 -0.65 1.09
N LEU A 118 11.82 0.08 2.21
CA LEU A 118 11.26 1.43 2.27
C LEU A 118 11.97 2.38 1.31
N LYS A 119 13.30 2.36 1.27
CA LYS A 119 14.10 3.17 0.34
C LYS A 119 13.82 2.83 -1.12
N LEU A 120 13.69 1.54 -1.45
CA LEU A 120 13.37 1.09 -2.81
C LEU A 120 11.98 1.55 -3.26
N LEU A 121 10.97 1.38 -2.41
CA LEU A 121 9.60 1.81 -2.71
C LEU A 121 9.48 3.33 -2.81
N TYR A 122 10.25 4.07 -2.01
CA TYR A 122 10.23 5.53 -2.04
C TYR A 122 10.92 6.07 -3.29
N HIS A 123 12.05 5.47 -3.67
CA HIS A 123 12.73 5.77 -4.92
C HIS A 123 11.81 5.58 -6.14
N ASP A 124 10.96 4.56 -6.11
CA ASP A 124 9.99 4.25 -7.17
C ASP A 124 8.57 4.77 -6.90
N GLU A 125 8.38 5.76 -6.00
CA GLU A 125 7.05 6.18 -5.54
C GLU A 125 6.06 6.58 -6.64
N LYS A 126 6.55 7.22 -7.72
CA LYS A 126 5.76 7.59 -8.90
C LYS A 126 5.29 6.35 -9.68
N LEU A 127 6.19 5.38 -9.85
CA LEU A 127 5.87 4.11 -10.52
C LEU A 127 4.94 3.26 -9.66
N LEU A 128 5.13 3.26 -8.34
CA LEU A 128 4.23 2.59 -7.41
C LEU A 128 2.80 3.10 -7.52
N LEU A 129 2.60 4.43 -7.60
CA LEU A 129 1.28 5.02 -7.88
C LEU A 129 0.74 4.53 -9.22
N THR A 130 1.55 4.66 -10.28
CA THR A 130 1.14 4.32 -11.65
C THR A 130 0.72 2.85 -11.77
N VAL A 131 1.45 1.95 -11.14
CA VAL A 131 1.11 0.53 -11.18
C VAL A 131 -0.09 0.22 -10.29
N SER A 132 -0.17 0.81 -9.10
CA SER A 132 -1.34 0.67 -8.22
C SER A 132 -2.63 1.09 -8.94
N LYS A 133 -2.62 2.20 -9.69
CA LYS A 133 -3.77 2.66 -10.52
C LYS A 133 -4.23 1.63 -11.55
N ARG A 134 -3.31 0.83 -12.09
CA ARG A 134 -3.59 -0.11 -13.19
C ARG A 134 -4.03 -1.49 -12.70
N THR A 135 -3.92 -1.75 -11.41
CA THR A 135 -4.25 -3.05 -10.81
C THR A 135 -5.49 -2.94 -9.96
N SER A 136 -6.35 -3.97 -9.99
CA SER A 136 -7.55 -4.02 -9.15
C SER A 136 -7.26 -4.17 -7.66
N SER A 137 -6.07 -4.61 -7.28
CA SER A 137 -5.50 -4.55 -5.93
C SER A 137 -4.04 -5.00 -5.96
N LEU A 138 -3.21 -4.37 -5.13
CA LEU A 138 -1.88 -4.86 -4.80
C LEU A 138 -1.84 -5.59 -3.45
N GLY A 139 -2.85 -5.45 -2.58
CA GLY A 139 -2.89 -6.07 -1.25
C GLY A 139 -1.82 -5.53 -0.30
N LEU A 140 -1.53 -4.23 -0.34
CA LEU A 140 -0.44 -3.61 0.42
C LEU A 140 -0.79 -3.30 1.88
N SER A 141 -2.04 -3.46 2.35
CA SER A 141 -2.41 -3.18 3.75
C SER A 141 -1.47 -3.86 4.77
N GLY A 142 -1.08 -5.12 4.52
CA GLY A 142 -0.11 -5.84 5.35
C GLY A 142 1.29 -5.23 5.30
N LEU A 143 1.78 -4.89 4.11
CA LEU A 143 3.08 -4.25 3.93
C LEU A 143 3.12 -2.85 4.56
N MET A 144 2.08 -2.05 4.38
CA MET A 144 1.97 -0.73 5.00
C MET A 144 1.97 -0.83 6.52
N SER A 145 1.25 -1.82 7.08
CA SER A 145 1.26 -2.08 8.52
C SER A 145 2.62 -2.49 9.05
N VAL A 146 3.37 -3.29 8.29
CA VAL A 146 4.75 -3.68 8.62
C VAL A 146 5.68 -2.47 8.64
N LEU A 147 5.65 -1.66 7.59
CA LEU A 147 6.49 -0.46 7.50
C LEU A 147 6.10 0.58 8.56
N PHE A 148 4.83 0.66 8.94
CA PHE A 148 4.40 1.51 10.05
C PHE A 148 4.93 1.02 11.40
N ALA A 149 4.85 -0.29 11.67
CA ALA A 149 5.42 -0.86 12.89
C ALA A 149 6.93 -0.61 12.99
N HIS A 150 7.65 -0.71 11.85
CA HIS A 150 9.06 -0.36 11.74
C HIS A 150 9.31 1.11 12.10
N LEU A 151 8.56 2.04 11.51
CA LEU A 151 8.63 3.46 11.82
C LEU A 151 8.49 3.75 13.32
N VAL A 152 7.52 3.12 13.98
CA VAL A 152 7.31 3.29 15.43
C VAL A 152 8.47 2.69 16.21
N ALA A 153 8.96 1.50 15.84
CA ALA A 153 10.05 0.81 16.52
C ALA A 153 11.41 1.53 16.37
N THR A 154 11.60 2.33 15.33
CA THR A 154 12.83 3.10 15.13
C THR A 154 12.84 4.47 15.80
N GLU A 155 11.73 4.93 16.38
CA GLU A 155 11.57 6.31 16.86
C GLU A 155 12.63 6.73 17.88
N GLU A 156 12.93 5.86 18.86
CA GLU A 156 13.89 6.16 19.93
C GLU A 156 15.36 6.14 19.48
N ARG A 157 15.65 5.59 18.30
CA ARG A 157 17.03 5.44 17.79
C ARG A 157 17.59 6.73 17.25
N TYR A 158 16.72 7.59 16.74
CA TYR A 158 17.13 8.84 16.13
C TYR A 158 17.32 9.90 17.21
N ARG A 159 18.56 10.38 17.32
CA ARG A 159 18.92 11.48 18.22
C ARG A 159 18.12 12.75 17.93
N PHE A 160 17.83 13.01 16.65
CA PHE A 160 17.08 14.16 16.19
C PHE A 160 15.81 13.72 15.46
N LYS A 161 14.67 14.28 15.86
CA LYS A 161 13.37 13.98 15.24
C LYS A 161 13.32 14.26 13.75
N ASP A 162 14.11 15.22 13.27
CA ASP A 162 14.14 15.58 11.84
C ASP A 162 14.90 14.55 10.99
N ASP A 163 15.89 13.85 11.54
CA ASP A 163 16.56 12.76 10.85
C ASP A 163 15.61 11.56 10.71
N HIS A 164 14.90 11.19 11.79
CA HIS A 164 13.85 10.16 11.73
C HIS A 164 12.78 10.51 10.69
N PHE A 165 12.39 11.80 10.68
CA PHE A 165 11.40 12.27 9.73
C PHE A 165 11.88 12.11 8.28
N ARG A 166 13.11 12.54 7.99
CA ARG A 166 13.69 12.50 6.65
C ARG A 166 13.91 11.07 6.15
N GLU A 167 14.37 10.17 7.03
CA GLU A 167 14.87 8.85 6.64
C GLU A 167 13.82 7.75 6.68
N ILE A 168 12.82 7.85 7.55
CA ILE A 168 11.79 6.81 7.73
C ILE A 168 10.38 7.36 7.51
N ILE A 169 9.99 8.40 8.25
CA ILE A 169 8.60 8.88 8.26
C ILE A 169 8.20 9.38 6.87
N ARG A 170 8.98 10.29 6.29
CA ARG A 170 8.67 10.92 5.00
C ARG A 170 8.60 9.89 3.85
N PRO A 171 9.60 8.99 3.67
CA PRO A 171 9.49 7.90 2.70
C PRO A 171 8.23 7.06 2.87
N TYR A 172 7.93 6.62 4.09
CA TYR A 172 6.78 5.77 4.38
C TYR A 172 5.47 6.49 4.04
N ILE A 173 5.35 7.72 4.51
CA ILE A 173 4.17 8.55 4.31
C ILE A 173 3.89 8.81 2.82
N ARG A 174 4.94 9.07 2.04
CA ARG A 174 4.85 9.32 0.58
C ARG A 174 4.33 8.12 -0.20
N ILE A 175 4.71 6.92 0.23
CA ILE A 175 4.23 5.65 -0.33
C ILE A 175 2.80 5.35 0.15
N PHE A 176 2.57 5.48 1.46
CA PHE A 176 1.31 5.17 2.11
C PHE A 176 0.14 5.96 1.51
N TRP A 177 0.24 7.28 1.42
CA TRP A 177 -0.88 8.07 0.89
C TRP A 177 -1.07 7.95 -0.62
N ARG A 178 0.00 7.66 -1.38
CA ARG A 178 -0.14 7.29 -2.80
C ARG A 178 -0.99 6.04 -2.95
N TYR A 179 -0.73 5.01 -2.14
CA TYR A 179 -1.57 3.82 -2.13
C TYR A 179 -2.97 4.10 -1.58
N LEU A 180 -3.11 4.94 -0.53
CA LEU A 180 -4.41 5.31 0.04
C LEU A 180 -5.36 5.86 -1.03
N ILE A 181 -4.91 6.78 -1.89
CA ILE A 181 -5.73 7.40 -2.94
C ILE A 181 -6.26 6.36 -3.93
N VAL A 182 -5.44 5.38 -4.28
CA VAL A 182 -5.76 4.34 -5.26
C VAL A 182 -6.17 3.03 -4.59
N THR A 183 -6.51 3.07 -3.29
CA THR A 183 -6.89 1.87 -2.56
C THR A 183 -8.08 1.26 -3.27
N PRO A 184 -7.99 -0.03 -3.61
CA PRO A 184 -9.00 -0.68 -4.42
C PRO A 184 -10.35 -0.72 -3.71
N GLU A 185 -11.40 -0.90 -4.50
CA GLU A 185 -12.78 -1.02 -4.04
C GLU A 185 -13.07 -2.35 -3.29
N VAL A 186 -12.06 -2.95 -2.66
CA VAL A 186 -12.24 -4.09 -1.74
C VAL A 186 -12.44 -3.52 -0.34
N GLU A 187 -13.66 -3.66 0.18
CA GLU A 187 -14.11 -3.05 1.44
C GLU A 187 -13.13 -3.27 2.60
N ALA A 188 -12.58 -4.48 2.72
CA ALA A 188 -11.62 -4.81 3.79
C ALA A 188 -10.29 -4.05 3.68
N GLU A 189 -9.74 -3.90 2.46
CA GLU A 189 -8.49 -3.17 2.23
C GLU A 189 -8.68 -1.69 2.55
N GLU A 190 -9.79 -1.10 2.11
CA GLU A 190 -10.13 0.27 2.42
C GLU A 190 -10.26 0.51 3.93
N ILE A 191 -10.98 -0.35 4.65
CA ILE A 191 -11.11 -0.27 6.12
C ILE A 191 -9.75 -0.33 6.79
N ALA A 192 -8.90 -1.30 6.41
CA ALA A 192 -7.56 -1.46 7.00
C ALA A 192 -6.67 -0.23 6.74
N MET A 193 -6.72 0.32 5.52
CA MET A 193 -5.95 1.50 5.14
C MET A 193 -6.43 2.76 5.87
N PHE A 194 -7.75 2.94 6.08
CA PHE A 194 -8.28 4.08 6.85
C PHE A 194 -8.01 3.98 8.35
N ASP A 195 -8.05 2.78 8.92
CA ASP A 195 -7.62 2.55 10.31
C ASP A 195 -6.14 2.93 10.47
N LEU A 196 -5.29 2.45 9.56
CA LEU A 196 -3.87 2.77 9.56
C LEU A 196 -3.62 4.26 9.36
N HIS A 197 -4.37 4.93 8.46
CA HIS A 197 -4.29 6.38 8.24
C HIS A 197 -4.44 7.18 9.53
N SER A 198 -5.39 6.81 10.39
CA SER A 198 -5.64 7.51 11.66
C SER A 198 -4.39 7.51 12.56
N ARG A 199 -3.62 6.42 12.54
CA ARG A 199 -2.36 6.28 13.29
C ARG A 199 -1.21 7.01 12.61
N VAL A 200 -1.10 6.90 11.28
CA VAL A 200 -0.08 7.58 10.48
C VAL A 200 -0.20 9.10 10.55
N SER A 201 -1.43 9.62 10.66
CA SER A 201 -1.71 11.06 10.73
C SER A 201 -1.01 11.77 11.91
N LEU A 202 -0.64 11.03 12.96
CA LEU A 202 0.10 11.55 14.11
C LEU A 202 1.56 11.91 13.78
N TYR A 203 2.12 11.28 12.75
CA TYR A 203 3.50 11.47 12.30
C TYR A 203 3.60 12.42 11.08
N ALA A 204 2.46 12.71 10.46
CA ALA A 204 2.34 13.44 9.22
C ALA A 204 2.79 14.91 9.30
N ARG A 205 3.88 15.24 8.59
CA ARG A 205 4.21 16.63 8.21
C ARG A 205 4.02 16.77 6.71
N LEU A 206 2.83 17.23 6.33
CA LEU A 206 2.36 17.30 4.95
C LEU A 206 2.66 18.63 4.25
N TYR A 207 3.17 19.59 5.00
CA TYR A 207 3.49 20.92 4.49
C TYR A 207 4.82 20.86 3.73
N ASP A 208 4.89 21.54 2.58
CA ASP A 208 6.07 21.65 1.71
C ASP A 208 6.51 20.37 0.96
N GLU A 209 5.65 19.36 0.85
CA GLU A 209 5.91 18.20 -0.01
C GLU A 209 5.78 18.56 -1.49
N ARG A 210 6.83 18.30 -2.27
CA ARG A 210 6.85 18.54 -3.72
C ARG A 210 6.61 17.25 -4.49
N PRO A 211 5.90 17.27 -5.62
CA PRO A 211 5.82 16.11 -6.49
C PRO A 211 7.21 15.76 -7.02
N VAL A 212 7.40 14.53 -7.49
CA VAL A 212 8.66 14.10 -8.13
C VAL A 212 8.94 14.96 -9.37
N ASP A 213 7.91 15.17 -10.18
CA ASP A 213 7.91 16.02 -11.37
C ASP A 213 6.46 16.45 -11.69
N VAL A 214 6.27 17.22 -12.77
CA VAL A 214 4.93 17.68 -13.18
C VAL A 214 4.00 16.50 -13.51
N GLU A 215 4.53 15.42 -14.10
CA GLU A 215 3.73 14.24 -14.44
C GLU A 215 3.27 13.49 -13.18
N ASP A 216 4.10 13.39 -12.12
CA ASP A 216 3.70 12.85 -10.81
C ASP A 216 2.55 13.67 -10.20
N SER A 217 2.62 15.00 -10.27
CA SER A 217 1.53 15.88 -9.83
C SER A 217 0.23 15.64 -10.59
N ILE A 218 0.31 15.56 -11.92
CA ILE A 218 -0.84 15.25 -12.79
C ILE A 218 -1.44 13.89 -12.41
N ASN A 219 -0.61 12.86 -12.24
CA ASN A 219 -1.05 11.51 -11.88
C ASN A 219 -1.73 11.47 -10.50
N LEU A 220 -1.24 12.22 -9.52
CA LEU A 220 -1.85 12.34 -8.19
C LEU A 220 -3.24 12.99 -8.25
N VAL A 221 -3.39 14.10 -8.99
CA VAL A 221 -4.67 14.80 -9.12
C VAL A 221 -5.67 13.94 -9.92
N GLN A 222 -5.20 13.25 -10.97
CA GLN A 222 -6.03 12.29 -11.71
C GLN A 222 -6.47 11.14 -10.81
N ALA A 223 -5.55 10.53 -10.05
CA ALA A 223 -5.90 9.45 -9.12
C ALA A 223 -6.93 9.88 -8.08
N LEU A 224 -6.82 11.12 -7.58
CA LEU A 224 -7.82 11.70 -6.69
C LEU A 224 -9.17 11.83 -7.40
N ASN A 225 -9.22 12.38 -8.60
CA ASN A 225 -10.46 12.50 -9.37
C ASN A 225 -11.09 11.13 -9.65
N ASP A 226 -10.29 10.15 -10.09
CA ASP A 226 -10.72 8.77 -10.33
C ASP A 226 -11.35 8.18 -9.05
N ARG A 227 -10.76 8.46 -7.88
CA ARG A 227 -11.27 8.00 -6.58
C ARG A 227 -12.57 8.69 -6.17
N LEU A 228 -12.69 10.00 -6.41
CA LEU A 228 -13.88 10.78 -6.06
C LEU A 228 -15.06 10.49 -7.01
N GLU A 229 -14.79 10.10 -8.24
CA GLU A 229 -15.79 9.70 -9.24
C GLU A 229 -16.23 8.23 -9.08
N SER A 230 -15.55 7.45 -8.25
CA SER A 230 -15.89 6.04 -8.01
C SER A 230 -17.36 5.90 -7.54
N PRO A 231 -18.09 4.87 -8.01
CA PRO A 231 -19.48 4.63 -7.60
C PRO A 231 -19.64 4.37 -6.10
N ARG A 232 -18.55 4.02 -5.40
CA ARG A 232 -18.59 3.80 -3.95
C ARG A 232 -18.49 5.14 -3.22
N PRO A 233 -19.43 5.44 -2.30
CA PRO A 233 -19.37 6.67 -1.51
C PRO A 233 -18.06 6.74 -0.73
N VAL A 234 -17.33 7.83 -0.92
CA VAL A 234 -16.15 8.16 -0.10
C VAL A 234 -16.60 9.11 1.01
N SER A 235 -16.26 8.79 2.26
CA SER A 235 -16.63 9.67 3.37
C SER A 235 -15.95 11.07 3.24
N PRO A 236 -16.58 12.16 3.69
CA PRO A 236 -15.94 13.48 3.68
C PRO A 236 -14.61 13.53 4.42
N ILE A 237 -14.47 12.75 5.50
CA ILE A 237 -13.23 12.63 6.27
C ILE A 237 -12.11 12.02 5.42
N ALA A 238 -12.44 10.99 4.64
CA ALA A 238 -11.52 10.39 3.68
C ALA A 238 -11.11 11.37 2.58
N VAL A 239 -12.06 12.13 2.03
CA VAL A 239 -11.78 13.18 1.05
C VAL A 239 -10.82 14.23 1.62
N ALA A 240 -11.09 14.71 2.83
CA ALA A 240 -10.23 15.68 3.51
C ALA A 240 -8.81 15.14 3.74
N ALA A 241 -8.68 13.87 4.14
CA ALA A 241 -7.39 13.21 4.33
C ALA A 241 -6.58 13.14 3.02
N MET A 242 -7.22 12.72 1.92
CA MET A 242 -6.58 12.66 0.61
C MET A 242 -6.19 14.04 0.08
N LEU A 243 -7.08 15.04 0.21
CA LEU A 243 -6.79 16.42 -0.20
C LEU A 243 -5.61 17.01 0.57
N ARG A 244 -5.50 16.74 1.87
CA ARG A 244 -4.38 17.22 2.70
C ARG A 244 -3.03 16.73 2.17
N PHE A 245 -2.99 15.57 1.51
CA PHE A 245 -1.78 15.04 0.86
C PHE A 245 -1.61 15.50 -0.58
N VAL A 246 -2.68 15.54 -1.38
CA VAL A 246 -2.58 15.88 -2.81
C VAL A 246 -2.35 17.38 -3.02
N ALA A 247 -3.06 18.24 -2.28
CA ALA A 247 -3.04 19.69 -2.52
C ALA A 247 -1.63 20.32 -2.44
N PRO A 248 -0.76 19.99 -1.46
CA PRO A 248 0.61 20.49 -1.42
C PRO A 248 1.47 20.10 -2.64
N GLN A 249 1.10 19.02 -3.32
CA GLN A 249 1.84 18.47 -4.46
C GLN A 249 1.35 18.98 -5.81
N VAL A 250 0.31 19.84 -5.84
CA VAL A 250 -0.20 20.45 -7.06
C VAL A 250 0.75 21.55 -7.54
N VAL A 251 1.24 21.42 -8.78
CA VAL A 251 2.16 22.39 -9.41
C VAL A 251 1.58 22.90 -10.74
N PRO A 252 2.15 23.96 -11.34
CA PRO A 252 1.76 24.40 -12.68
C PRO A 252 1.81 23.24 -13.70
N GLY A 253 0.76 23.10 -14.51
CA GLY A 253 0.51 21.96 -15.39
C GLY A 253 -0.76 21.15 -15.04
N CYS A 254 -1.24 21.26 -13.80
CA CYS A 254 -2.44 20.55 -13.31
C CYS A 254 -3.76 21.33 -13.50
N GLU A 255 -3.74 22.53 -14.08
CA GLU A 255 -4.85 23.49 -14.09
C GLU A 255 -6.12 22.91 -14.71
N HIS A 256 -5.97 22.05 -15.72
CA HIS A 256 -7.08 21.42 -16.43
C HIS A 256 -7.83 20.37 -15.60
N LEU A 257 -7.26 19.87 -14.50
CA LEU A 257 -7.85 18.84 -13.63
C LEU A 257 -8.57 19.41 -12.42
N ILE A 258 -8.16 20.60 -11.97
CA ILE A 258 -8.65 21.24 -10.74
C ILE A 258 -10.18 21.50 -10.77
N PRO A 259 -10.79 21.96 -11.88
CA PRO A 259 -12.24 22.16 -11.92
C PRO A 259 -13.02 20.88 -11.61
N THR A 260 -12.57 19.72 -12.11
CA THR A 260 -13.17 18.42 -11.82
C THR A 260 -13.02 18.06 -10.35
N THR A 261 -11.83 18.24 -9.77
CA THR A 261 -11.59 17.98 -8.34
C THR A 261 -12.54 18.81 -7.47
N VAL A 262 -12.66 20.11 -7.75
CA VAL A 262 -13.53 21.02 -6.98
C VAL A 262 -14.99 20.60 -7.11
N LYS A 263 -15.45 20.31 -8.33
CA LYS A 263 -16.82 19.85 -8.59
C LYS A 263 -17.16 18.60 -7.78
N LEU A 264 -16.33 17.56 -7.87
CA LEU A 264 -16.56 16.29 -7.17
C LEU A 264 -16.54 16.47 -5.64
N CYS A 265 -15.64 17.31 -5.12
CA CYS A 265 -15.61 17.63 -3.68
C CYS A 265 -16.92 18.30 -3.22
N ILE A 266 -17.47 19.24 -4.00
CA ILE A 266 -18.73 19.91 -3.68
C ILE A 266 -19.89 18.90 -3.69
N GLU A 267 -19.97 18.06 -4.73
CA GLU A 267 -21.03 17.05 -4.84
C GLU A 267 -21.03 16.08 -3.66
N ILE A 268 -19.85 15.67 -3.17
CA ILE A 268 -19.74 14.81 -1.98
C ILE A 268 -20.21 15.55 -0.72
N LEU A 269 -19.83 16.82 -0.55
CA LEU A 269 -20.25 17.61 0.61
C LEU A 269 -21.76 17.87 0.62
N ASP A 270 -22.37 18.10 -0.54
CA ASP A 270 -23.82 18.31 -0.68
C ASP A 270 -24.63 17.03 -0.46
N SER A 271 -24.00 15.85 -0.55
CA SER A 271 -24.62 14.54 -0.36
C SER A 271 -24.64 14.03 1.09
N CYS A 272 -24.02 14.75 2.02
CA CYS A 272 -23.89 14.40 3.44
C CYS A 272 -24.89 15.13 4.35
#